data_AF-Q4JVA7-F1
#
_entry.id   AF-Q4JVA7-F1
#
_cell.length_a   1.000
_cell.length_b   1.000
_cell.length_c   1.000
_cell.angle_alpha   90.00
_cell.angle_beta   90.00
_cell.angle_gamma   90.00
#
_symmetry.space_group_name_H-M   'P 1'
#
loop_
_entity.id
_entity.type
_entity.pdbx_description
1 polymer ?
#
loop_
_entity_poly.entity_id
_entity_poly.type
_entity_poly.pdbx_seq_one_letter_code
_entity_poly.pdbx_strand_id
1 'polypeptide(L)'
;MQWREVVRKLMDMAEWDGPVGVTVPAVVKDQKARSAANIDKSWIDTDMQELFKRHLGEREIAVLNDADAAGLAEVKYGEESAKEGAVLMLTFGTGIGSAMLCDGNLFPNSELGHLPHDKNGDVEWYASSAAKDREELSYKKWAARVDEVLHAYSALFSPKTFIVGGGISRKADKWVPLLTVEEEVIPAKLRNQAGIIGAAMAVQDGIKP
;
A
#
# COMPACT_ATOMS: atom_id res chain seq x y z
N MET A 1 -22.77 -5.92 -1.54
CA MET A 1 -23.38 -7.26 -1.36
C MET A 1 -22.41 -8.38 -1.75
N GLN A 2 -21.67 -8.28 -2.87
CA GLN A 2 -20.81 -9.35 -3.42
C GLN A 2 -19.58 -9.77 -2.59
N TRP A 3 -18.85 -8.84 -1.96
CA TRP A 3 -17.55 -9.18 -1.34
C TRP A 3 -17.66 -10.11 -0.11
N ARG A 4 -18.76 -10.03 0.63
CA ARG A 4 -18.95 -10.78 1.89
C ARG A 4 -19.04 -12.28 1.65
N GLU A 5 -19.79 -12.66 0.61
CA GLU A 5 -19.90 -14.04 0.16
C GLU A 5 -18.57 -14.58 -0.35
N VAL A 6 -17.78 -13.73 -1.02
CA VAL A 6 -16.45 -14.09 -1.51
C VAL A 6 -15.50 -14.39 -0.35
N VAL A 7 -15.44 -13.53 0.67
CA VAL A 7 -14.54 -13.76 1.83
C VAL A 7 -14.89 -15.06 2.55
N ARG A 8 -16.18 -15.30 2.83
CA ARG A 8 -16.61 -16.56 3.46
C ARG A 8 -16.25 -17.77 2.60
N LYS A 9 -16.51 -17.71 1.30
CA LYS A 9 -16.17 -18.79 0.37
C LYS A 9 -14.66 -19.06 0.33
N LEU A 10 -13.83 -18.02 0.35
CA LEU A 10 -12.37 -18.18 0.40
C LEU A 10 -11.90 -18.86 1.68
N MET A 11 -12.51 -18.52 2.83
CA MET A 11 -12.21 -19.18 4.10
C MET A 11 -12.64 -20.65 4.10
N ASP A 12 -13.84 -20.94 3.60
CA ASP A 12 -14.34 -22.32 3.49
C ASP A 12 -13.43 -23.16 2.58
N MET A 13 -13.00 -22.60 1.45
CA MET A 13 -12.07 -23.26 0.51
C MET A 13 -10.68 -23.48 1.11
N ALA A 14 -10.24 -22.61 2.01
CA ALA A 14 -8.97 -22.71 2.70
C ALA A 14 -9.04 -23.56 3.98
N GLU A 15 -10.23 -24.05 4.36
CA GLU A 15 -10.50 -24.72 5.64
C GLU A 15 -9.98 -23.90 6.84
N TRP A 16 -10.09 -22.56 6.75
CA TRP A 16 -9.48 -21.66 7.73
C TRP A 16 -10.45 -21.28 8.86
N ASP A 17 -10.08 -21.58 10.10
CA ASP A 17 -10.82 -21.21 11.30
C ASP A 17 -10.07 -20.25 12.24
N GLY A 18 -8.96 -19.68 11.78
CA GLY A 18 -8.12 -18.79 12.57
C GLY A 18 -8.51 -17.30 12.52
N PRO A 19 -7.64 -16.42 13.04
CA PRO A 19 -7.76 -14.98 12.89
C PRO A 19 -7.70 -14.54 11.43
N VAL A 20 -8.26 -13.37 11.11
CA VAL A 20 -8.34 -12.83 9.74
C VAL A 20 -7.78 -11.41 9.67
N GLY A 21 -6.71 -11.25 8.91
CA GLY A 21 -6.21 -9.94 8.51
C GLY A 21 -6.89 -9.45 7.24
N VAL A 22 -7.22 -8.16 7.18
CA VAL A 22 -7.83 -7.53 6.01
C VAL A 22 -7.07 -6.26 5.66
N THR A 23 -6.74 -6.09 4.37
CA THR A 23 -6.30 -4.80 3.84
C THR A 23 -7.47 -4.08 3.17
N VAL A 24 -7.55 -2.76 3.33
CA VAL A 24 -8.45 -1.90 2.57
C VAL A 24 -7.68 -0.72 1.98
N PRO A 25 -8.03 -0.24 0.77
CA PRO A 25 -7.40 0.92 0.15
C PRO A 25 -7.98 2.22 0.73
N ALA A 26 -7.76 2.42 2.02
CA ALA A 26 -8.27 3.55 2.79
C ALA A 26 -7.40 3.79 4.03
N VAL A 27 -7.51 5.00 4.58
CA VAL A 27 -7.05 5.31 5.94
C VAL A 27 -7.87 4.49 6.92
N VAL A 28 -7.20 3.71 7.76
CA VAL A 28 -7.80 2.93 8.84
C VAL A 28 -7.35 3.51 10.17
N LYS A 29 -8.32 4.01 10.95
CA LYS A 29 -8.06 4.55 12.29
C LYS A 29 -9.07 3.98 13.27
N ASP A 30 -8.57 3.40 14.35
CA ASP A 30 -9.40 2.71 15.35
C ASP A 30 -10.31 1.66 14.69
N GLN A 31 -9.76 0.96 13.68
CA GLN A 31 -10.49 -0.03 12.88
C GLN A 31 -11.72 0.50 12.12
N LYS A 32 -11.78 1.81 11.88
CA LYS A 32 -12.76 2.47 11.02
C LYS A 32 -12.10 3.04 9.77
N ALA A 33 -12.75 2.90 8.64
CA ALA A 33 -12.31 3.55 7.41
C ALA A 33 -12.57 5.06 7.51
N ARG A 34 -11.57 5.89 7.22
CA ARG A 34 -11.67 7.36 7.26
C ARG A 34 -11.53 8.01 5.89
N SER A 35 -11.11 7.25 4.90
CA SER A 35 -11.12 7.66 3.49
C SER A 35 -11.78 6.58 2.63
N ALA A 36 -12.06 6.93 1.39
CA ALA A 36 -12.64 6.05 0.38
C ALA A 36 -12.30 6.60 -1.01
N ALA A 37 -11.01 6.75 -1.31
CA ALA A 37 -10.57 7.30 -2.60
C ALA A 37 -10.90 6.35 -3.76
N ASN A 38 -10.64 5.05 -3.56
CA ASN A 38 -10.75 4.00 -4.57
C ASN A 38 -11.84 2.97 -4.27
N ILE A 39 -12.70 3.22 -3.27
CA ILE A 39 -13.82 2.37 -2.86
C ILE A 39 -15.08 3.22 -2.66
N ASP A 40 -16.24 2.55 -2.50
CA ASP A 40 -17.51 3.25 -2.30
C ASP A 40 -17.47 4.17 -1.05
N LYS A 41 -18.02 5.38 -1.17
CA LYS A 41 -18.06 6.35 -0.07
C LYS A 41 -18.81 5.85 1.16
N SER A 42 -19.66 4.83 1.01
CA SER A 42 -20.33 4.16 2.14
C SER A 42 -19.35 3.55 3.14
N TRP A 43 -18.08 3.34 2.77
CA TRP A 43 -17.07 2.82 3.68
C TRP A 43 -16.61 3.85 4.72
N ILE A 44 -16.75 5.15 4.45
CA ILE A 44 -16.34 6.19 5.41
C ILE A 44 -17.11 6.01 6.72
N ASP A 45 -16.38 6.02 7.83
CA ASP A 45 -16.83 5.78 9.20
C ASP A 45 -17.46 4.39 9.45
N THR A 46 -17.33 3.46 8.52
CA THR A 46 -17.75 2.07 8.73
C THR A 46 -16.88 1.42 9.80
N ASP A 47 -17.52 0.90 10.84
CA ASP A 47 -16.89 0.05 11.85
C ASP A 47 -16.59 -1.32 11.23
N MET A 48 -15.32 -1.55 10.90
CA MET A 48 -14.93 -2.75 10.16
C MET A 48 -14.89 -3.97 11.07
N GLN A 49 -14.61 -3.80 12.37
CA GLN A 49 -14.69 -4.89 13.34
C GLN A 49 -16.11 -5.44 13.37
N GLU A 50 -17.10 -4.57 13.59
CA GLU A 50 -18.51 -4.95 13.63
C GLU A 50 -18.97 -5.51 12.27
N LEU A 51 -18.56 -4.87 11.18
CA LEU A 51 -18.91 -5.31 9.83
C LEU A 51 -18.44 -6.75 9.55
N PHE A 52 -17.17 -7.06 9.84
CA PHE A 52 -16.61 -8.37 9.57
C PHE A 52 -17.12 -9.40 10.59
N LYS A 53 -17.27 -9.04 11.87
CA LYS A 53 -17.85 -9.95 12.90
C LYS A 53 -19.23 -10.48 12.51
N ARG A 54 -20.11 -9.61 11.99
CA ARG A 54 -21.45 -10.01 11.51
C ARG A 54 -21.44 -11.09 10.43
N HIS A 55 -20.35 -11.24 9.69
CA HIS A 55 -20.26 -12.15 8.55
C HIS A 55 -19.27 -13.30 8.75
N LEU A 56 -18.24 -13.09 9.59
CA LEU A 56 -17.15 -14.04 9.83
C LEU A 56 -17.19 -14.65 11.24
N GLY A 57 -18.09 -14.19 12.11
CA GLY A 57 -18.24 -14.63 13.51
C GLY A 57 -17.34 -13.86 14.49
N GLU A 58 -17.22 -14.35 15.73
CA GLU A 58 -16.43 -13.74 16.81
C GLU A 58 -14.91 -13.95 16.67
N ARG A 59 -14.42 -14.01 15.43
CA ARG A 59 -13.01 -14.21 15.13
C ARG A 59 -12.24 -12.92 15.40
N GLU A 60 -10.96 -13.07 15.71
CA GLU A 60 -10.07 -11.93 15.75
C GLU A 60 -9.84 -11.40 14.33
N ILE A 61 -10.09 -10.10 14.16
CA ILE A 61 -9.95 -9.38 12.91
C ILE A 61 -8.98 -8.22 13.14
N ALA A 62 -8.09 -7.98 12.19
CA ALA A 62 -7.33 -6.74 12.11
C ALA A 62 -7.47 -6.17 10.71
N VAL A 63 -7.78 -4.88 10.63
CA VAL A 63 -7.91 -4.16 9.36
C VAL A 63 -6.86 -3.08 9.28
N LEU A 64 -6.20 -2.98 8.12
CA LEU A 64 -5.12 -2.04 7.87
C LEU A 64 -5.28 -1.41 6.48
N ASN A 65 -4.65 -0.26 6.30
CA ASN A 65 -4.36 0.24 4.96
C ASN A 65 -3.50 -0.79 4.19
N ASP A 66 -3.73 -0.93 2.89
CA ASP A 66 -3.06 -1.92 2.05
C ASP A 66 -1.57 -1.64 1.83
N ALA A 67 -1.18 -0.37 1.69
CA ALA A 67 0.21 0.03 1.59
C ALA A 67 0.94 -0.13 2.93
N ASP A 68 0.31 0.25 4.05
CA ASP A 68 0.84 0.01 5.40
C ASP A 68 1.13 -1.47 5.64
N ALA A 69 0.16 -2.34 5.29
CA ALA A 69 0.33 -3.78 5.38
C ALA A 69 1.50 -4.26 4.51
N ALA A 70 1.63 -3.74 3.29
CA ALA A 70 2.75 -4.06 2.42
C ALA A 70 4.10 -3.63 3.02
N GLY A 71 4.18 -2.44 3.62
CA GLY A 71 5.37 -1.94 4.31
C GLY A 71 5.77 -2.83 5.49
N LEU A 72 4.81 -3.17 6.34
CA LEU A 72 5.01 -4.09 7.46
C LEU A 72 5.49 -5.48 7.00
N ALA A 73 4.96 -5.98 5.90
CA ALA A 73 5.39 -7.25 5.32
C ALA A 73 6.84 -7.18 4.81
N GLU A 74 7.21 -6.08 4.14
CA GLU A 74 8.57 -5.88 3.66
C GLU A 74 9.57 -5.80 4.82
N VAL A 75 9.23 -5.13 5.92
CA VAL A 75 10.05 -5.10 7.14
C VAL A 75 10.31 -6.50 7.68
N LYS A 76 9.31 -7.39 7.74
CA LYS A 76 9.46 -8.71 8.38
C LYS A 76 10.05 -9.77 7.45
N TYR A 77 9.68 -9.76 6.16
CA TYR A 77 9.97 -10.86 5.23
C TYR A 77 10.61 -10.41 3.91
N GLY A 78 10.66 -9.11 3.68
CA GLY A 78 11.02 -8.50 2.40
C GLY A 78 12.46 -8.02 2.32
N GLU A 79 12.60 -6.77 1.90
CA GLU A 79 13.87 -6.05 1.75
C GLU A 79 14.47 -5.65 3.11
N GLU A 80 15.76 -5.93 3.31
CA GLU A 80 16.47 -5.61 4.56
C GLU A 80 16.52 -4.10 4.80
N SER A 81 16.63 -3.30 3.72
CA SER A 81 16.63 -1.85 3.79
C SER A 81 15.35 -1.27 4.41
N ALA A 82 14.24 -2.01 4.45
CA ALA A 82 13.00 -1.58 5.11
C ALA A 82 13.14 -1.38 6.64
N LYS A 83 14.17 -1.96 7.26
CA LYS A 83 14.33 -2.02 8.72
C LYS A 83 15.17 -0.90 9.33
N GLU A 84 15.84 -0.08 8.53
CA GLU A 84 16.84 0.86 9.05
C GLU A 84 16.71 2.26 8.43
N GLY A 85 16.62 3.28 9.28
CA GLY A 85 16.47 4.67 8.85
C GLY A 85 15.06 5.00 8.38
N ALA A 86 14.92 6.17 7.76
CA ALA A 86 13.67 6.61 7.14
C ALA A 86 13.50 5.93 5.77
N VAL A 87 12.41 5.20 5.57
CA VAL A 87 12.13 4.49 4.33
C VAL A 87 10.74 4.86 3.84
N LEU A 88 10.65 5.16 2.55
CA LEU A 88 9.38 5.39 1.87
C LEU A 88 9.09 4.21 0.96
N MET A 89 8.09 3.40 1.32
CA MET A 89 7.55 2.41 0.41
C MET A 89 6.39 3.00 -0.38
N LEU A 90 6.45 2.89 -1.71
CA LEU A 90 5.41 3.36 -2.63
C LEU A 90 4.92 2.20 -3.47
N THR A 91 3.60 2.06 -3.61
CA THR A 91 3.00 1.03 -4.46
C THR A 91 2.35 1.67 -5.68
N PHE A 92 2.77 1.28 -6.88
CA PHE A 92 2.24 1.85 -8.12
C PHE A 92 1.27 0.86 -8.78
N GLY A 93 -0.02 1.20 -8.75
CA GLY A 93 -1.12 0.38 -9.25
C GLY A 93 -2.18 1.23 -9.94
N THR A 94 -3.45 0.89 -9.70
CA THR A 94 -4.58 1.78 -10.06
C THR A 94 -4.42 3.15 -9.40
N GLY A 95 -3.91 3.15 -8.17
CA GLY A 95 -3.52 4.33 -7.44
C GLY A 95 -2.03 4.37 -7.06
N ILE A 96 -1.66 5.27 -6.14
CA ILE A 96 -0.37 5.28 -5.44
C ILE A 96 -0.60 5.17 -3.94
N GLY A 97 -0.30 3.99 -3.37
CA GLY A 97 -0.28 3.79 -1.92
C GLY A 97 1.10 4.06 -1.35
N SER A 98 1.18 4.50 -0.09
CA SER A 98 2.45 4.75 0.61
C SER A 98 2.49 4.15 2.01
N ALA A 99 3.65 3.67 2.42
CA ALA A 99 3.97 3.36 3.81
C ALA A 99 5.27 4.07 4.21
N MET A 100 5.20 4.84 5.28
CA MET A 100 6.35 5.51 5.89
C MET A 100 6.90 4.64 7.02
N LEU A 101 8.18 4.27 6.93
CA LEU A 101 8.85 3.45 7.93
C LEU A 101 10.01 4.24 8.54
N CYS A 102 10.22 4.07 9.85
CA CYS A 102 11.37 4.61 10.56
C CYS A 102 11.94 3.50 11.45
N ASP A 103 13.13 3.02 11.12
CA ASP A 103 13.78 1.88 11.80
C ASP A 103 12.86 0.65 11.88
N GLY A 104 12.19 0.34 10.75
CA GLY A 104 11.22 -0.74 10.63
C GLY A 104 9.87 -0.49 11.31
N ASN A 105 9.69 0.63 12.01
CA ASN A 105 8.41 1.00 12.63
C ASN A 105 7.56 1.78 11.63
N LEU A 106 6.30 1.37 11.49
CA LEU A 106 5.34 2.03 10.62
C LEU A 106 4.83 3.33 11.24
N PHE A 107 4.90 4.43 10.48
CA PHE A 107 4.03 5.58 10.67
C PHE A 107 2.75 5.35 9.86
N PRO A 108 1.61 5.08 10.53
CA PRO A 108 0.45 4.53 9.85
C PRO A 108 -0.29 5.57 9.02
N ASN A 109 -0.97 5.09 7.98
CA ASN A 109 -1.92 5.83 7.15
C ASN A 109 -1.31 7.00 6.36
N SER A 110 -0.07 6.87 5.90
CA SER A 110 0.49 7.82 4.95
C SER A 110 -0.23 7.74 3.61
N GLU A 111 -0.75 8.85 3.12
CA GLU A 111 -1.50 8.96 1.86
C GLU A 111 -0.77 9.90 0.87
N LEU A 112 0.52 9.61 0.62
CA LEU A 112 1.38 10.47 -0.19
C LEU A 112 0.93 10.54 -1.66
N GLY A 113 0.25 9.52 -2.16
CA GLY A 113 -0.35 9.52 -3.49
C GLY A 113 -1.40 10.61 -3.69
N HIS A 114 -2.02 11.10 -2.61
CA HIS A 114 -3.02 12.16 -2.66
C HIS A 114 -2.43 13.57 -2.45
N LEU A 115 -1.10 13.70 -2.40
CA LEU A 115 -0.48 15.03 -2.38
C LEU A 115 -0.84 15.81 -3.65
N PRO A 116 -1.19 17.11 -3.53
CA PRO A 116 -1.56 17.93 -4.68
C PRO A 116 -0.45 17.96 -5.74
N HIS A 117 -0.86 17.95 -7.01
CA HIS A 117 0.06 18.04 -8.15
C HIS A 117 -0.46 19.05 -9.19
N ASP A 118 0.43 19.86 -9.74
CA ASP A 118 0.09 21.04 -10.58
C ASP A 118 -0.73 20.72 -11.84
N LYS A 119 -0.77 19.47 -12.28
CA LYS A 119 -1.51 19.02 -13.48
C LYS A 119 -2.98 18.68 -13.19
N ASN A 120 -3.65 19.48 -12.34
CA ASN A 120 -5.08 19.36 -11.99
C ASN A 120 -5.47 18.01 -11.36
N GLY A 121 -4.70 17.57 -10.38
CA GLY A 121 -5.02 16.37 -9.62
C GLY A 121 -4.07 16.18 -8.45
N ASP A 122 -3.83 14.93 -8.13
CA ASP A 122 -2.84 14.50 -7.16
C ASP A 122 -1.71 13.72 -7.85
N VAL A 123 -0.70 13.37 -7.05
CA VAL A 123 0.43 12.54 -7.47
C VAL A 123 -0.05 11.21 -8.08
N GLU A 124 -1.08 10.60 -7.51
CA GLU A 124 -1.72 9.37 -8.00
C GLU A 124 -2.21 9.53 -9.44
N TRP A 125 -2.99 10.56 -9.73
CA TRP A 125 -3.49 10.82 -11.07
C TRP A 125 -2.33 11.02 -12.06
N TYR A 126 -1.25 11.65 -11.63
CA TYR A 126 -0.10 11.97 -12.47
C TYR A 126 0.82 10.78 -12.77
N ALA A 127 1.16 9.98 -11.76
CA ALA A 127 2.29 9.04 -11.79
C ALA A 127 1.92 7.57 -11.47
N SER A 128 0.65 7.24 -11.21
CA SER A 128 0.24 5.85 -11.00
C SER A 128 0.53 4.95 -12.23
N SER A 129 0.47 3.63 -12.05
CA SER A 129 0.53 2.72 -13.20
C SER A 129 -0.67 2.93 -14.12
N ALA A 130 -1.85 3.27 -13.57
CA ALA A 130 -3.01 3.65 -14.37
C ALA A 130 -2.76 4.92 -15.19
N ALA A 131 -2.00 5.90 -14.69
CA ALA A 131 -1.63 7.09 -15.47
C ALA A 131 -0.78 6.74 -16.70
N LYS A 132 0.17 5.79 -16.53
CA LYS A 132 0.95 5.26 -17.65
C LYS A 132 0.05 4.67 -18.74
N ASP A 133 -0.94 3.88 -18.34
CA ASP A 133 -1.80 3.16 -19.28
C ASP A 133 -2.86 4.07 -19.90
N ARG A 134 -3.49 4.95 -19.11
CA ARG A 134 -4.46 5.96 -19.54
C ARG A 134 -3.91 6.89 -20.62
N GLU A 135 -2.63 7.24 -20.52
CA GLU A 135 -1.96 8.17 -21.44
C GLU A 135 -0.99 7.47 -22.41
N GLU A 136 -1.02 6.13 -22.47
CA GLU A 136 -0.20 5.31 -23.38
C GLU A 136 1.31 5.64 -23.33
N LEU A 137 1.82 5.91 -22.12
CA LEU A 137 3.20 6.33 -21.92
C LEU A 137 4.17 5.16 -22.05
N SER A 138 5.31 5.41 -22.67
CA SER A 138 6.47 4.52 -22.57
C SER A 138 7.03 4.54 -21.14
N TYR A 139 7.73 3.47 -20.74
CA TYR A 139 8.39 3.42 -19.43
C TYR A 139 9.30 4.62 -19.19
N LYS A 140 10.04 5.09 -20.21
CA LYS A 140 10.89 6.27 -20.09
C LYS A 140 10.11 7.54 -19.76
N LYS A 141 8.99 7.79 -20.45
CA LYS A 141 8.16 8.98 -20.20
C LYS A 141 7.47 8.93 -18.84
N TRP A 142 7.00 7.75 -18.45
CA TRP A 142 6.34 7.57 -17.15
C TRP A 142 7.34 7.58 -15.99
N ALA A 143 8.52 6.96 -16.13
CA ALA A 143 9.58 6.99 -15.13
C ALA A 143 10.01 8.42 -14.82
N ALA A 144 10.05 9.32 -15.81
CA ALA A 144 10.33 10.74 -15.57
C ALA A 144 9.29 11.41 -14.64
N ARG A 145 8.02 10.97 -14.67
CA ARG A 145 6.99 11.45 -13.73
C ARG A 145 7.20 10.88 -12.33
N VAL A 146 7.52 9.59 -12.25
CA VAL A 146 7.85 8.96 -10.97
C VAL A 146 9.08 9.64 -10.36
N ASP A 147 10.10 9.91 -11.16
CA ASP A 147 11.33 10.59 -10.74
C ASP A 147 11.05 11.99 -10.18
N GLU A 148 10.21 12.78 -10.86
CA GLU A 148 9.73 14.08 -10.37
C GLU A 148 9.07 13.96 -8.99
N VAL A 149 8.21 12.95 -8.81
CA VAL A 149 7.55 12.67 -7.52
C VAL A 149 8.57 12.24 -6.45
N LEU A 150 9.52 11.38 -6.79
CA LEU A 150 10.54 10.92 -5.84
C LEU A 150 11.47 12.06 -5.41
N HIS A 151 11.83 12.98 -6.31
CA HIS A 151 12.58 14.19 -5.96
C HIS A 151 11.80 15.08 -4.99
N ALA A 152 10.49 15.24 -5.19
CA ALA A 152 9.65 15.98 -4.25
C ALA A 152 9.61 15.30 -2.87
N TYR A 153 9.52 13.97 -2.82
CA TYR A 153 9.54 13.23 -1.56
C TYR A 153 10.93 13.22 -0.89
N SER A 154 12.00 13.15 -1.66
CA SER A 154 13.38 13.30 -1.17
C SER A 154 13.56 14.65 -0.48
N ALA A 155 13.09 15.74 -1.10
CA ALA A 155 13.16 17.08 -0.53
C ALA A 155 12.34 17.24 0.77
N LEU A 156 11.22 16.52 0.91
CA LEU A 156 10.34 16.62 2.09
C LEU A 156 10.77 15.73 3.24
N PHE A 157 11.28 14.53 2.95
CA PHE A 157 11.44 13.47 3.95
C PHE A 157 12.88 12.98 4.08
N SER A 158 13.75 13.26 3.11
CA SER A 158 15.15 12.79 3.07
C SER A 158 15.28 11.31 3.47
N PRO A 159 14.55 10.40 2.79
CA PRO A 159 14.59 8.98 3.14
C PRO A 159 15.99 8.42 2.87
N LYS A 160 16.35 7.36 3.58
CA LYS A 160 17.53 6.55 3.27
C LYS A 160 17.31 5.73 1.98
N THR A 161 16.08 5.23 1.79
CA THR A 161 15.74 4.33 0.68
C THR A 161 14.29 4.51 0.26
N PHE A 162 14.04 4.41 -1.05
CA PHE A 162 12.71 4.19 -1.61
C PHE A 162 12.51 2.71 -1.93
N ILE A 163 11.41 2.12 -1.46
CA ILE A 163 10.99 0.78 -1.87
C ILE A 163 9.79 0.90 -2.81
N VAL A 164 9.87 0.34 -4.01
CA VAL A 164 8.82 0.48 -5.03
C VAL A 164 8.10 -0.84 -5.32
N GLY A 165 6.83 -0.89 -4.98
CA GLY A 165 5.95 -2.04 -5.11
C GLY A 165 4.82 -1.83 -6.14
N GLY A 166 3.74 -2.58 -5.98
CA GLY A 166 2.61 -2.61 -6.91
C GLY A 166 2.89 -3.44 -8.17
N GLY A 167 1.89 -3.59 -9.04
CA GLY A 167 1.97 -4.51 -10.19
C GLY A 167 3.10 -4.19 -11.17
N ILE A 168 3.39 -2.89 -11.36
CA ILE A 168 4.44 -2.41 -12.28
C ILE A 168 5.86 -2.68 -11.77
N SER A 169 6.05 -2.97 -10.48
CA SER A 169 7.36 -3.38 -9.91
C SER A 169 7.89 -4.68 -10.54
N ARG A 170 7.02 -5.52 -11.11
CA ARG A 170 7.43 -6.71 -11.91
C ARG A 170 8.26 -6.36 -13.14
N LYS A 171 8.24 -5.10 -13.56
CA LYS A 171 9.00 -4.55 -14.69
C LYS A 171 9.98 -3.47 -14.22
N ALA A 172 10.43 -3.52 -12.97
CA ALA A 172 11.39 -2.58 -12.39
C ALA A 172 12.65 -2.41 -13.24
N ASP A 173 13.12 -3.48 -13.88
CA ASP A 173 14.24 -3.48 -14.83
C ASP A 173 14.08 -2.46 -15.97
N LYS A 174 12.85 -2.07 -16.31
CA LYS A 174 12.55 -1.14 -17.40
C LYS A 174 12.49 0.32 -16.99
N TRP A 175 12.40 0.63 -15.70
CA TRP A 175 12.10 1.99 -15.25
C TRP A 175 12.89 2.46 -14.03
N VAL A 176 13.21 1.58 -13.08
CA VAL A 176 14.05 1.94 -11.92
C VAL A 176 15.43 2.47 -12.36
N PRO A 177 16.12 1.86 -13.36
CA PRO A 177 17.38 2.41 -13.85
C PRO A 177 17.28 3.77 -14.57
N LEU A 178 16.06 4.28 -14.80
CA LEU A 178 15.83 5.57 -15.45
C LEU A 178 15.62 6.71 -14.44
N LEU A 179 15.50 6.38 -13.15
CA LEU A 179 15.34 7.35 -12.07
C LEU A 179 16.70 8.00 -11.77
N THR A 180 16.66 9.26 -11.36
CA THR A 180 17.83 10.12 -11.12
C THR A 180 17.91 10.66 -9.70
N VAL A 181 16.92 10.34 -8.85
CA VAL A 181 16.96 10.62 -7.42
C VAL A 181 18.23 10.04 -6.77
N GLU A 182 18.80 10.73 -5.79
CA GLU A 182 20.09 10.36 -5.18
C GLU A 182 19.97 9.12 -4.29
N GLU A 183 18.83 8.97 -3.62
CA GLU A 183 18.53 7.83 -2.77
C GLU A 183 18.43 6.53 -3.56
N GLU A 184 18.76 5.42 -2.88
CA GLU A 184 18.59 4.10 -3.46
C GLU A 184 17.09 3.80 -3.68
N VAL A 185 16.75 3.30 -4.87
CA VAL A 185 15.40 2.85 -5.24
C VAL A 185 15.40 1.35 -5.50
N ILE A 186 14.72 0.59 -4.64
CA ILE A 186 14.72 -0.88 -4.66
C ILE A 186 13.31 -1.40 -4.96
N PRO A 187 13.12 -2.35 -5.88
CA PRO A 187 11.82 -2.99 -6.05
C PRO A 187 11.46 -3.87 -4.85
N ALA A 188 10.22 -3.78 -4.38
CA ALA A 188 9.71 -4.58 -3.27
C ALA A 188 9.84 -6.10 -3.54
N LYS A 189 10.31 -6.87 -2.55
CA LYS A 189 10.57 -8.32 -2.69
C LYS A 189 9.30 -9.13 -2.80
N LEU A 190 8.30 -8.80 -1.96
CA LEU A 190 7.04 -9.53 -1.85
C LEU A 190 6.03 -9.15 -2.94
N ARG A 191 6.27 -8.04 -3.65
CA ARG A 191 5.47 -7.58 -4.80
C ARG A 191 3.97 -7.59 -4.46
N ASN A 192 3.17 -8.29 -5.25
CA ASN A 192 1.71 -8.32 -5.11
C ASN A 192 1.23 -9.13 -3.88
N GLN A 193 2.11 -9.87 -3.20
CA GLN A 193 1.76 -10.65 -2.02
C GLN A 193 1.94 -9.86 -0.72
N ALA A 194 2.60 -8.71 -0.76
CA ALA A 194 2.96 -7.92 0.42
C ALA A 194 1.74 -7.57 1.28
N GLY A 195 0.65 -7.06 0.69
CA GLY A 195 -0.56 -6.70 1.43
C GLY A 195 -1.21 -7.89 2.14
N ILE A 196 -1.30 -9.06 1.48
CA ILE A 196 -1.89 -10.28 2.06
C ILE A 196 -1.03 -10.78 3.23
N ILE A 197 0.30 -10.85 3.04
CA ILE A 197 1.24 -11.26 4.08
C ILE A 197 1.18 -10.29 5.26
N GLY A 198 1.17 -8.99 4.99
CA GLY A 198 1.13 -7.94 5.98
C GLY A 198 -0.13 -7.96 6.82
N ALA A 199 -1.29 -8.18 6.21
CA ALA A 199 -2.55 -8.33 6.93
C ALA A 199 -2.56 -9.57 7.83
N ALA A 200 -2.13 -10.72 7.30
CA ALA A 200 -2.03 -11.96 8.08
C ALA A 200 -1.09 -11.82 9.28
N MET A 201 0.04 -11.15 9.08
CA MET A 201 1.01 -10.83 10.12
C MET A 201 0.43 -9.87 11.16
N ALA A 202 -0.24 -8.80 10.72
CA ALA A 202 -0.78 -7.79 11.62
C ALA A 202 -1.83 -8.36 12.58
N VAL A 203 -2.71 -9.24 12.10
CA VAL A 203 -3.69 -9.89 12.99
C VAL A 203 -3.01 -10.84 13.98
N GLN A 204 -1.96 -11.55 13.55
CA GLN A 204 -1.20 -12.46 14.43
C GLN A 204 -0.42 -11.72 15.51
N ASP A 205 0.15 -10.56 15.17
CA ASP A 205 1.00 -9.76 16.05
C ASP A 205 0.19 -8.70 16.84
N GLY A 206 -1.14 -8.65 16.66
CA GLY A 206 -2.03 -7.72 17.37
C GLY A 206 -1.94 -6.25 16.91
N ILE A 207 -1.41 -6.00 15.70
CA ILE A 207 -1.24 -4.66 15.14
C ILE A 207 -2.57 -4.15 14.59
N LYS A 208 -3.11 -3.09 15.20
CA LYS A 208 -4.40 -2.47 14.85
C LYS A 208 -4.26 -0.95 14.86
N PRO A 209 -4.02 -0.31 13.69
CA PRO A 209 -4.04 1.16 13.58
C PRO A 209 -5.46 1.75 13.72
#